data_AF-A0A8J4QAT7-F1
#
_entry.id   AF-A0A8J4QAT7-F1
#
_cell.length_a   1.000
_cell.length_b   1.000
_cell.length_c   1.000
_cell.angle_alpha   90.00
_cell.angle_beta   90.00
_cell.angle_gamma   90.00
#
_symmetry.space_group_name_H-M   'P 1'
#
loop_
_entity.id
_entity.type
_entity.pdbx_description
1 polymer ?
#
loop_
_entity_poly.entity_id
_entity_poly.type
_entity_poly.pdbx_seq_one_letter_code
_entity_poly.pdbx_strand_id
1 'polypeptide(L)'
;MEDRLEELRQLGGVRPEVDKKGKKGKKGKGEDETPESPEHGSSGNEPSIDDIEMGPIDGEPEEEFMPEFYQEVGVIKTAMTSIRRNVKTIEDKYVLTLNSINVDQGSKYEEDLQGMLDSTNRAFSDLKKKLDLMKSNNDKFAATKTATPTEVRIRSNMQNTLTQKFVEMMREYQEIQNNYKNKYKEKIERQYKIVKPDATQEEINAAMESGDSKKIFEEQILYTHLHTQAKNALDYIQDRHNDILKLEQSIAELHQLFLDMAVLVETQGELLNQIEANVESTVLNTKEGVENLAEANRLHKKSRKKLFILLIIVIIVLVAVLVPVLTTVLKK
;
A
#
# COMPACT_ATOMS: atom_id res chain seq x y z
N MET A 1 6.67 -8.79 34.91
CA MET A 1 6.09 -7.92 33.85
C MET A 1 6.18 -6.44 34.19
N GLU A 2 6.43 -6.06 35.44
CA GLU A 2 6.43 -4.66 35.88
C GLU A 2 7.68 -3.88 35.43
N ASP A 3 8.87 -4.48 35.41
CA ASP A 3 10.13 -3.84 34.96
C ASP A 3 10.05 -3.21 33.55
N ARG A 4 9.26 -3.81 32.64
CA ARG A 4 9.08 -3.32 31.27
C ARG A 4 8.18 -2.07 31.17
N LEU A 5 7.42 -1.75 32.22
CA LEU A 5 6.56 -0.57 32.30
C LEU A 5 7.30 0.67 32.83
N GLU A 6 8.33 0.49 33.66
CA GLU A 6 9.19 1.61 34.10
C GLU A 6 10.15 2.07 32.99
N GLU A 7 10.64 1.14 32.16
CA GLU A 7 11.52 1.42 31.01
C GLU A 7 10.85 2.37 30.00
N LEU A 8 9.55 2.16 29.71
CA LEU A 8 8.76 3.03 28.85
C LEU A 8 8.46 4.41 29.46
N ARG A 9 8.55 4.55 30.79
CA ARG A 9 8.26 5.81 31.49
C ARG A 9 9.43 6.79 31.47
N GLN A 10 10.66 6.31 31.28
CA GLN A 10 11.86 7.15 31.13
C GLN A 10 12.05 7.70 29.70
N LEU A 11 11.47 7.03 28.69
CA LEU A 11 11.50 7.51 27.29
C LEU A 11 10.52 8.67 27.02
N GLY A 12 9.58 8.94 27.93
CA GLY A 12 8.65 10.08 27.88
C GLY A 12 9.26 11.45 28.20
N GLY A 13 10.47 11.71 27.71
CA GLY A 13 11.24 12.92 27.98
C GLY A 13 10.75 14.15 27.20
N VAL A 14 9.79 14.89 27.76
CA VAL A 14 9.38 16.22 27.26
C VAL A 14 10.61 17.15 27.17
N ARG A 15 10.90 17.68 25.97
CA ARG A 15 11.87 18.77 25.80
C ARG A 15 11.17 20.13 25.89
N PRO A 16 11.74 21.11 26.62
CA PRO A 16 11.10 22.40 26.85
C PRO A 16 11.20 23.34 25.63
N GLU A 17 10.25 24.27 25.53
CA GLU A 17 10.30 25.42 24.63
C GLU A 17 11.59 26.23 24.79
N VAL A 18 12.12 26.74 23.67
CA VAL A 18 13.20 27.74 23.67
C VAL A 18 12.62 29.11 23.34
N ASP A 19 12.41 29.89 24.40
CA ASP A 19 11.97 31.29 24.37
C ASP A 19 12.94 32.17 23.54
N LYS A 20 12.40 33.12 22.77
CA LYS A 20 13.17 34.10 21.98
C LYS A 20 12.66 35.52 22.18
N LYS A 21 13.09 36.16 23.29
CA LYS A 21 12.92 37.60 23.53
C LYS A 21 14.18 38.44 23.33
N GLY A 22 14.33 38.95 22.10
CA GLY A 22 14.38 40.42 21.86
C GLY A 22 15.69 41.22 21.97
N LYS A 23 15.65 42.38 21.27
CA LYS A 23 16.60 43.53 21.19
C LYS A 23 17.75 43.38 20.17
N LYS A 24 18.10 44.38 19.34
CA LYS A 24 17.62 45.80 19.26
C LYS A 24 17.94 46.53 17.93
N GLY A 25 16.89 47.08 17.27
CA GLY A 25 16.84 48.42 16.61
C GLY A 25 17.52 48.66 15.24
N LYS A 26 17.27 49.77 14.51
CA LYS A 26 16.15 50.77 14.48
C LYS A 26 16.33 51.73 13.27
N LYS A 27 15.23 52.32 12.72
CA LYS A 27 15.09 53.27 11.57
C LYS A 27 15.05 52.58 10.19
N GLY A 28 14.30 52.99 9.14
CA GLY A 28 13.33 54.09 8.87
C GLY A 28 13.36 54.45 7.35
N LYS A 29 12.39 55.11 6.67
CA LYS A 29 11.05 55.68 6.95
C LYS A 29 10.32 55.96 5.59
N GLY A 30 9.00 55.76 5.49
CA GLY A 30 8.15 56.14 4.32
C GLY A 30 8.36 55.26 3.07
N GLU A 31 7.56 55.36 2.00
CA GLU A 31 6.23 55.98 1.79
C GLU A 31 5.63 55.42 0.47
N ASP A 32 4.36 55.68 0.16
CA ASP A 32 3.74 55.32 -1.14
C ASP A 32 4.41 56.04 -2.31
N GLU A 33 4.59 55.36 -3.45
CA GLU A 33 4.54 55.98 -4.80
C GLU A 33 4.59 54.90 -5.91
N THR A 34 3.54 54.83 -6.72
CA THR A 34 3.62 54.41 -8.14
C THR A 34 3.56 55.66 -8.99
N PRO A 35 4.46 55.84 -9.97
CA PRO A 35 3.96 55.81 -11.34
C PRO A 35 4.93 55.25 -12.42
N GLU A 36 4.30 54.83 -13.51
CA GLU A 36 4.68 54.81 -14.94
C GLU A 36 6.13 54.60 -15.45
N SER A 37 6.16 53.86 -16.56
CA SER A 37 7.30 53.52 -17.41
C SER A 37 7.99 54.72 -18.08
N PRO A 38 9.19 54.49 -18.61
CA PRO A 38 9.48 54.92 -19.98
C PRO A 38 9.83 53.73 -20.90
N GLU A 39 9.16 53.66 -22.04
CA GLU A 39 9.59 52.83 -23.17
C GLU A 39 10.84 53.42 -23.83
N HIS A 40 11.80 52.57 -24.23
CA HIS A 40 12.28 52.41 -25.62
C HIS A 40 13.56 51.56 -25.67
N GLY A 41 13.80 50.86 -26.79
CA GLY A 41 15.17 50.51 -27.18
C GLY A 41 15.57 49.06 -27.49
N SER A 42 14.68 48.27 -28.12
CA SER A 42 14.96 47.21 -29.12
C SER A 42 16.24 46.32 -29.07
N SER A 43 16.01 45.03 -29.33
CA SER A 43 16.90 44.04 -29.98
C SER A 43 17.79 43.15 -29.08
N GLY A 44 17.49 41.84 -29.11
CA GLY A 44 18.31 40.77 -28.52
C GLY A 44 17.56 39.44 -28.48
N ASN A 45 17.79 38.57 -29.48
CA ASN A 45 17.10 37.28 -29.64
C ASN A 45 17.05 36.43 -28.36
N GLU A 46 15.86 35.88 -28.08
CA GLU A 46 15.75 34.65 -27.28
C GLU A 46 16.35 33.46 -28.05
N PRO A 47 17.08 32.54 -27.40
CA PRO A 47 17.55 31.32 -28.05
C PRO A 47 16.39 30.31 -28.18
N SER A 48 16.08 29.93 -29.42
CA SER A 48 15.11 28.88 -29.76
C SER A 48 15.50 27.51 -29.18
N ILE A 49 14.50 26.73 -28.77
CA ILE A 49 14.65 25.44 -28.06
C ILE A 49 14.62 24.25 -29.05
N ASP A 50 15.22 24.41 -30.23
CA ASP A 50 15.05 23.45 -31.35
C ASP A 50 16.30 22.62 -31.69
N ASP A 51 17.47 22.93 -31.12
CA ASP A 51 18.73 22.20 -31.39
C ASP A 51 19.03 21.09 -30.34
N ILE A 52 18.04 20.24 -30.05
CA ILE A 52 18.30 18.90 -29.50
C ILE A 52 18.34 17.93 -30.67
N GLU A 53 19.52 17.79 -31.26
CA GLU A 53 19.84 16.77 -32.25
C GLU A 53 19.71 15.37 -31.59
N MET A 54 18.51 14.78 -31.66
CA MET A 54 18.32 13.38 -31.34
C MET A 54 19.10 12.57 -32.38
N GLY A 55 20.12 11.84 -31.94
CA GLY A 55 20.71 10.77 -32.74
C GLY A 55 19.64 9.75 -33.15
N PRO A 56 19.86 8.96 -34.22
CA PRO A 56 18.87 8.00 -34.68
C PRO A 56 18.46 7.08 -33.54
N ILE A 57 17.20 7.20 -33.13
CA ILE A 57 16.52 6.21 -32.29
C ILE A 57 16.20 5.06 -33.23
N ASP A 58 17.20 4.22 -33.49
CA ASP A 58 17.01 2.88 -34.04
C ASP A 58 16.26 2.09 -32.97
N GLY A 59 14.94 2.22 -33.00
CA GLY A 59 13.99 1.62 -32.08
C GLY A 59 13.87 0.12 -32.31
N GLU A 60 14.93 -0.62 -31.98
CA GLU A 60 14.77 -1.92 -31.34
C GLU A 60 13.73 -1.74 -30.21
N PRO A 61 12.69 -2.57 -30.12
CA PRO A 61 11.74 -2.45 -29.01
C PRO A 61 12.51 -2.64 -27.71
N GLU A 62 12.51 -1.61 -26.84
CA GLU A 62 13.09 -1.74 -25.50
C GLU A 62 12.46 -2.96 -24.84
N GLU A 63 13.25 -4.03 -24.65
CA GLU A 63 12.77 -5.22 -23.93
C GLU A 63 12.30 -4.74 -22.55
N GLU A 64 10.99 -4.83 -22.33
CA GLU A 64 10.38 -4.35 -21.10
C GLU A 64 11.11 -5.02 -19.92
N PHE A 65 11.43 -4.26 -18.87
CA PHE A 65 12.20 -4.80 -17.77
C PHE A 65 11.31 -5.73 -16.93
N MET A 66 11.57 -7.04 -16.96
CA MET A 66 10.81 -8.08 -16.23
C MET A 66 9.26 -8.08 -16.42
N PRO A 67 8.71 -8.06 -17.65
CA PRO A 67 7.27 -7.89 -17.91
C PRO A 67 6.40 -8.95 -17.24
N GLU A 68 6.77 -10.23 -17.38
CA GLU A 68 6.04 -11.35 -16.78
C GLU A 68 5.93 -11.23 -15.25
N PHE A 69 6.97 -10.71 -14.60
CA PHE A 69 6.99 -10.50 -13.17
C PHE A 69 6.11 -9.33 -12.73
N TYR A 70 6.17 -8.20 -13.45
CA TYR A 70 5.29 -7.07 -13.16
C TYR A 70 3.82 -7.40 -13.45
N GLN A 71 3.55 -8.28 -14.43
CA GLN A 71 2.21 -8.84 -14.67
C GLN A 71 1.74 -9.73 -13.51
N GLU A 72 2.58 -10.66 -13.01
CA GLU A 72 2.28 -11.50 -11.83
C GLU A 72 1.96 -10.64 -10.60
N VAL A 73 2.79 -9.62 -10.34
CA VAL A 73 2.59 -8.60 -9.29
C VAL A 73 1.28 -7.81 -9.50
N GLY A 74 0.95 -7.46 -10.74
CA GLY A 74 -0.30 -6.76 -11.09
C GLY A 74 -1.55 -7.59 -10.81
N VAL A 75 -1.50 -8.89 -11.09
CA VAL A 75 -2.57 -9.85 -10.77
C VAL A 75 -2.76 -9.97 -9.25
N ILE A 76 -1.66 -10.05 -8.49
CA ILE A 76 -1.69 -10.11 -7.01
C ILE A 76 -2.28 -8.81 -6.41
N LYS A 77 -1.83 -7.64 -6.87
CA LYS A 77 -2.36 -6.33 -6.44
C LYS A 77 -3.85 -6.14 -6.77
N THR A 78 -4.29 -6.62 -7.93
CA THR A 78 -5.70 -6.59 -8.33
C THR A 78 -6.55 -7.48 -7.41
N ALA A 79 -6.09 -8.69 -7.11
CA ALA A 79 -6.77 -9.60 -6.17
C ALA A 79 -6.88 -9.00 -4.76
N MET A 80 -5.79 -8.40 -4.23
CA MET A 80 -5.83 -7.66 -2.96
C MET A 80 -6.85 -6.53 -2.95
N THR A 81 -6.93 -5.76 -4.04
CA THR A 81 -7.89 -4.66 -4.16
C THR A 81 -9.33 -5.17 -4.16
N SER A 82 -9.60 -6.28 -4.85
CA SER A 82 -10.92 -6.93 -4.83
C SER A 82 -11.29 -7.45 -3.44
N ILE A 83 -10.36 -8.11 -2.74
CA ILE A 83 -10.60 -8.62 -1.38
C ILE A 83 -10.91 -7.48 -0.42
N ARG A 84 -10.15 -6.38 -0.43
CA ARG A 84 -10.43 -5.20 0.41
C ARG A 84 -11.81 -4.61 0.13
N ARG A 85 -12.26 -4.60 -1.14
CA ARG A 85 -13.62 -4.18 -1.50
C ARG A 85 -14.69 -5.13 -0.93
N ASN A 86 -14.46 -6.44 -1.00
CA ASN A 86 -15.39 -7.43 -0.43
C ASN A 86 -15.48 -7.28 1.09
N VAL A 87 -14.34 -7.18 1.79
CA VAL A 87 -14.27 -6.98 3.26
C VAL A 87 -15.08 -5.75 3.69
N LYS A 88 -14.93 -4.62 2.99
CA LYS A 88 -15.75 -3.42 3.26
C LYS A 88 -17.24 -3.65 2.99
N THR A 89 -17.57 -4.36 1.92
CA THR A 89 -18.99 -4.66 1.58
C THR A 89 -19.61 -5.62 2.60
N ILE A 90 -18.82 -6.53 3.18
CA ILE A 90 -19.19 -7.40 4.30
C ILE A 90 -19.47 -6.55 5.56
N GLU A 91 -18.59 -5.62 5.90
CA GLU A 91 -18.78 -4.69 7.02
C GLU A 91 -20.08 -3.86 6.87
N ASP A 92 -20.32 -3.29 5.69
CA ASP A 92 -21.57 -2.55 5.40
C ASP A 92 -22.82 -3.45 5.59
N LYS A 93 -22.78 -4.71 5.11
CA LYS A 93 -23.91 -5.65 5.28
C LYS A 93 -24.05 -6.18 6.70
N TYR A 94 -22.97 -6.30 7.48
CA TYR A 94 -23.02 -6.61 8.91
C TYR A 94 -23.84 -5.54 9.66
N VAL A 95 -23.58 -4.26 9.39
CA VAL A 95 -24.33 -3.14 9.99
C VAL A 95 -25.82 -3.19 9.59
N LEU A 96 -26.12 -3.43 8.31
CA LEU A 96 -27.51 -3.56 7.83
C LEU A 96 -28.24 -4.75 8.48
N THR A 97 -27.58 -5.89 8.61
CA THR A 97 -28.15 -7.11 9.20
C THR A 97 -28.43 -6.93 10.70
N LEU A 98 -27.49 -6.34 11.44
CA LEU A 98 -27.67 -6.01 12.86
C LEU A 98 -28.85 -5.04 13.08
N ASN A 99 -28.99 -4.02 12.21
CA ASN A 99 -30.06 -3.03 12.30
C ASN A 99 -31.41 -3.48 11.71
N SER A 100 -31.46 -4.59 10.98
CA SER A 100 -32.70 -5.11 10.39
C SER A 100 -33.69 -5.56 11.49
N ILE A 101 -34.93 -5.07 11.36
CA ILE A 101 -36.07 -5.37 12.26
C ILE A 101 -37.03 -6.38 11.61
N ASN A 102 -37.06 -6.46 10.28
CA ASN A 102 -37.96 -7.34 9.51
C ASN A 102 -37.28 -8.66 9.14
N VAL A 103 -37.90 -9.79 9.52
CA VAL A 103 -37.38 -11.16 9.32
C VAL A 103 -37.11 -11.48 7.84
N ASP A 104 -38.03 -11.15 6.92
CA ASP A 104 -37.87 -11.41 5.47
C ASP A 104 -36.71 -10.64 4.82
N GLN A 105 -36.45 -9.43 5.31
CA GLN A 105 -35.31 -8.62 4.84
C GLN A 105 -34.00 -9.14 5.44
N GLY A 106 -33.99 -9.46 6.74
CA GLY A 106 -32.83 -10.03 7.43
C GLY A 106 -32.34 -11.32 6.77
N SER A 107 -33.24 -12.23 6.41
CA SER A 107 -32.90 -13.50 5.74
C SER A 107 -32.13 -13.31 4.43
N LYS A 108 -32.56 -12.37 3.57
CA LYS A 108 -31.88 -12.06 2.30
C LYS A 108 -30.51 -11.43 2.51
N TYR A 109 -30.37 -10.53 3.47
CA TYR A 109 -29.06 -9.97 3.81
C TYR A 109 -28.12 -11.03 4.38
N GLU A 110 -28.62 -11.99 5.15
CA GLU A 110 -27.82 -13.09 5.71
C GLU A 110 -27.30 -14.07 4.63
N GLU A 111 -28.14 -14.45 3.66
CA GLU A 111 -27.73 -15.35 2.57
C GLU A 111 -26.65 -14.71 1.68
N ASP A 112 -26.88 -13.46 1.26
CA ASP A 112 -25.96 -12.66 0.47
C ASP A 112 -24.65 -12.37 1.24
N LEU A 113 -24.76 -12.13 2.56
CA LEU A 113 -23.62 -12.01 3.45
C LEU A 113 -22.79 -13.31 3.50
N GLN A 114 -23.41 -14.47 3.73
CA GLN A 114 -22.71 -15.75 3.75
C GLN A 114 -21.99 -16.03 2.41
N GLY A 115 -22.64 -15.76 1.27
CA GLY A 115 -22.01 -15.87 -0.04
C GLY A 115 -20.78 -14.95 -0.20
N MET A 116 -20.80 -13.75 0.40
CA MET A 116 -19.63 -12.88 0.44
C MET A 116 -18.54 -13.39 1.39
N LEU A 117 -18.88 -13.98 2.54
CA LEU A 117 -17.89 -14.59 3.45
C LEU A 117 -17.15 -15.74 2.74
N ASP A 118 -17.89 -16.69 2.18
CA ASP A 118 -17.35 -17.86 1.48
C ASP A 118 -16.47 -17.47 0.29
N SER A 119 -16.93 -16.52 -0.53
CA SER A 119 -16.15 -16.03 -1.68
C SER A 119 -14.92 -15.24 -1.27
N THR A 120 -14.96 -14.53 -0.13
CA THR A 120 -13.81 -13.79 0.41
C THR A 120 -12.78 -14.75 1.01
N ASN A 121 -13.19 -15.79 1.76
CA ASN A 121 -12.30 -16.85 2.24
C ASN A 121 -11.59 -17.58 1.08
N ARG A 122 -12.33 -17.89 0.00
CA ARG A 122 -11.75 -18.46 -1.24
C ARG A 122 -10.75 -17.50 -1.87
N ALA A 123 -11.07 -16.21 -1.97
CA ALA A 123 -10.17 -15.21 -2.53
C ALA A 123 -8.88 -15.03 -1.69
N PHE A 124 -8.96 -15.04 -0.36
CA PHE A 124 -7.78 -15.08 0.52
C PHE A 124 -6.96 -16.36 0.27
N SER A 125 -7.60 -17.52 0.19
CA SER A 125 -6.95 -18.82 -0.08
C SER A 125 -6.22 -18.85 -1.43
N ASP A 126 -6.83 -18.29 -2.49
CA ASP A 126 -6.23 -18.25 -3.82
C ASP A 126 -5.14 -17.19 -3.94
N LEU A 127 -5.26 -16.08 -3.20
CA LEU A 127 -4.20 -15.08 -3.09
C LEU A 127 -2.97 -15.64 -2.34
N LYS A 128 -3.17 -16.43 -1.28
CA LYS A 128 -2.09 -17.19 -0.63
C LYS A 128 -1.35 -18.07 -1.65
N LYS A 129 -2.07 -18.93 -2.39
CA LYS A 129 -1.46 -19.80 -3.44
C LYS A 129 -0.65 -19.01 -4.46
N LYS A 130 -1.09 -17.81 -4.85
CA LYS A 130 -0.35 -16.92 -5.77
C LYS A 130 0.92 -16.36 -5.14
N LEU A 131 0.91 -15.99 -3.86
CA LEU A 131 2.10 -15.55 -3.13
C LEU A 131 3.11 -16.70 -2.95
N ASP A 132 2.64 -17.91 -2.64
CA ASP A 132 3.48 -19.12 -2.55
C ASP A 132 4.13 -19.45 -3.89
N LEU A 133 3.36 -19.36 -4.99
CA LEU A 133 3.85 -19.55 -6.36
C LEU A 133 4.89 -18.49 -6.74
N MET A 134 4.61 -17.21 -6.48
CA MET A 134 5.53 -16.09 -6.71
C MET A 134 6.84 -16.28 -5.95
N LYS A 135 6.78 -16.73 -4.69
CA LYS A 135 7.98 -17.10 -3.92
C LYS A 135 8.75 -18.24 -4.60
N SER A 136 8.08 -19.33 -4.97
CA SER A 136 8.72 -20.47 -5.65
C SER A 136 9.36 -20.06 -6.99
N ASN A 137 8.72 -19.16 -7.74
CA ASN A 137 9.23 -18.62 -8.99
C ASN A 137 10.49 -17.76 -8.75
N ASN A 138 10.48 -16.92 -7.71
CA ASN A 138 11.64 -16.13 -7.31
C ASN A 138 12.82 -16.99 -6.84
N ASP A 139 12.56 -18.03 -6.04
CA ASP A 139 13.58 -18.98 -5.56
C ASP A 139 14.24 -19.73 -6.75
N LYS A 140 13.45 -20.15 -7.75
CA LYS A 140 13.95 -20.77 -9.00
C LYS A 140 14.73 -19.78 -9.86
N PHE A 141 14.25 -18.55 -9.99
CA PHE A 141 14.92 -17.50 -10.73
C PHE A 141 16.31 -17.23 -10.14
N ALA A 142 16.42 -17.08 -8.81
CA ALA A 142 17.69 -16.89 -8.11
C ALA A 142 18.70 -18.03 -8.32
N ALA A 143 18.25 -19.26 -8.58
CA ALA A 143 19.10 -20.41 -8.90
C ALA A 143 19.54 -20.47 -10.38
N THR A 144 19.02 -19.58 -11.24
CA THR A 144 19.27 -19.58 -12.69
C THR A 144 20.47 -18.72 -13.06
N LYS A 145 21.34 -19.21 -13.96
CA LYS A 145 22.60 -18.53 -14.36
C LYS A 145 22.42 -17.17 -15.04
N THR A 146 21.21 -16.84 -15.50
CA THR A 146 20.87 -15.58 -16.15
C THR A 146 20.35 -14.52 -15.18
N ALA A 147 20.06 -14.86 -13.92
CA ALA A 147 19.46 -13.94 -12.97
C ALA A 147 20.47 -12.90 -12.49
N THR A 148 20.16 -11.61 -12.66
CA THR A 148 20.99 -10.56 -12.09
C THR A 148 20.71 -10.39 -10.58
N PRO A 149 21.72 -10.03 -9.75
CA PRO A 149 21.50 -9.76 -8.34
C PRO A 149 20.45 -8.66 -8.08
N THR A 150 20.34 -7.69 -9.00
CA THR A 150 19.37 -6.60 -8.94
C THR A 150 17.94 -7.12 -9.09
N GLU A 151 17.66 -7.95 -10.09
CA GLU A 151 16.32 -8.53 -10.32
C GLU A 151 15.91 -9.46 -9.18
N VAL A 152 16.82 -10.33 -8.70
CA VAL A 152 16.56 -11.21 -7.55
C VAL A 152 16.13 -10.40 -6.32
N ARG A 153 16.84 -9.29 -6.04
CA ARG A 153 16.52 -8.38 -4.93
C ARG A 153 15.17 -7.68 -5.12
N ILE A 154 14.87 -7.17 -6.32
CA ILE A 154 13.57 -6.53 -6.62
C ILE A 154 12.43 -7.54 -6.45
N ARG A 155 12.61 -8.76 -6.98
CA ARG A 155 11.65 -9.85 -6.92
C ARG A 155 11.31 -10.25 -5.48
N SER A 156 12.34 -10.49 -4.66
CA SER A 156 12.19 -10.83 -3.24
C SER A 156 11.54 -9.68 -2.45
N ASN A 157 12.05 -8.44 -2.57
CA ASN A 157 11.48 -7.29 -1.84
C ASN A 157 9.99 -7.07 -2.13
N MET A 158 9.58 -7.21 -3.39
CA MET A 158 8.19 -7.07 -3.80
C MET A 158 7.32 -8.22 -3.25
N GLN A 159 7.78 -9.47 -3.32
CA GLN A 159 7.07 -10.62 -2.74
C GLN A 159 6.89 -10.47 -1.22
N ASN A 160 7.92 -9.99 -0.51
CA ASN A 160 7.83 -9.72 0.93
C ASN A 160 6.82 -8.61 1.24
N THR A 161 6.88 -7.50 0.50
CA THR A 161 5.95 -6.36 0.67
C THR A 161 4.49 -6.78 0.42
N LEU A 162 4.24 -7.63 -0.58
CA LEU A 162 2.91 -8.16 -0.88
C LEU A 162 2.46 -9.16 0.21
N THR A 163 3.38 -9.99 0.70
CA THR A 163 3.14 -10.95 1.79
C THR A 163 2.71 -10.23 3.08
N GLN A 164 3.37 -9.13 3.45
CA GLN A 164 2.98 -8.33 4.62
C GLN A 164 1.60 -7.70 4.46
N LYS A 165 1.33 -7.06 3.31
CA LYS A 165 0.01 -6.46 3.03
C LYS A 165 -1.13 -7.48 3.01
N PHE A 166 -0.85 -8.72 2.60
CA PHE A 166 -1.80 -9.82 2.70
C PHE A 166 -2.12 -10.18 4.16
N VAL A 167 -1.09 -10.27 5.01
CA VAL A 167 -1.23 -10.57 6.44
C VAL A 167 -1.94 -9.44 7.19
N GLU A 168 -1.67 -8.18 6.86
CA GLU A 168 -2.42 -7.01 7.37
C GLU A 168 -3.90 -7.10 7.03
N MET A 169 -4.24 -7.38 5.76
CA MET A 169 -5.63 -7.53 5.31
C MET A 169 -6.36 -8.71 5.98
N MET A 170 -5.67 -9.82 6.26
CA MET A 170 -6.26 -10.94 7.02
C MET A 170 -6.58 -10.54 8.46
N ARG A 171 -5.70 -9.77 9.13
CA ARG A 171 -5.95 -9.26 10.49
C ARG A 171 -7.14 -8.30 10.53
N GLU A 172 -7.18 -7.34 9.60
CA GLU A 172 -8.30 -6.40 9.42
C GLU A 172 -9.64 -7.16 9.26
N TYR A 173 -9.67 -8.18 8.40
CA TYR A 173 -10.87 -8.98 8.18
C TYR A 173 -11.27 -9.82 9.41
N GLN A 174 -10.29 -10.45 10.07
CA GLN A 174 -10.53 -11.23 11.29
C GLN A 174 -11.05 -10.36 12.45
N GLU A 175 -10.58 -9.12 12.57
CA GLU A 175 -11.10 -8.15 13.53
C GLU A 175 -12.56 -7.78 13.22
N ILE A 176 -12.89 -7.49 11.96
CA ILE A 176 -14.26 -7.19 11.50
C ILE A 176 -15.20 -8.38 11.79
N GLN A 177 -14.77 -9.62 11.53
CA GLN A 177 -15.56 -10.82 11.85
C GLN A 177 -15.78 -11.02 13.35
N ASN A 178 -14.75 -10.82 14.19
CA ASN A 178 -14.88 -10.89 15.65
C ASN A 178 -15.79 -9.80 16.21
N ASN A 179 -15.69 -8.57 15.69
CA ASN A 179 -16.56 -7.46 16.08
C ASN A 179 -18.02 -7.74 15.73
N TYR A 180 -18.29 -8.29 14.54
CA TYR A 180 -19.62 -8.75 14.17
C TYR A 180 -20.13 -9.87 15.08
N LYS A 181 -19.33 -10.93 15.33
CA LYS A 181 -19.65 -12.02 16.25
C LYS A 181 -20.09 -11.50 17.62
N ASN A 182 -19.34 -10.56 18.19
CA ASN A 182 -19.64 -9.95 19.49
C ASN A 182 -20.96 -9.15 19.47
N LYS A 183 -21.15 -8.29 18.45
CA LYS A 183 -22.39 -7.51 18.27
C LYS A 183 -23.61 -8.39 18.01
N TYR A 184 -23.42 -9.54 17.39
CA TYR A 184 -24.46 -10.52 17.13
C TYR A 184 -24.86 -11.28 18.40
N LYS A 185 -23.88 -11.69 19.23
CA LYS A 185 -24.13 -12.22 20.59
C LYS A 185 -24.89 -11.21 21.45
N GLU A 186 -24.52 -9.92 21.44
CA GLU A 186 -25.28 -8.85 22.11
C GLU A 186 -26.74 -8.75 21.61
N LYS A 187 -27.00 -8.94 20.31
CA LYS A 187 -28.37 -8.93 19.74
C LYS A 187 -29.18 -10.14 20.21
N ILE A 188 -28.59 -11.34 20.25
CA ILE A 188 -29.24 -12.56 20.75
C ILE A 188 -29.54 -12.45 22.24
N GLU A 189 -28.59 -11.97 23.05
CA GLU A 189 -28.78 -11.79 24.50
C GLU A 189 -29.99 -10.88 24.81
N ARG A 190 -30.17 -9.80 24.05
CA ARG A 190 -31.35 -8.92 24.16
C ARG A 190 -32.65 -9.64 23.80
N GLN A 191 -32.67 -10.48 22.75
CA GLN A 191 -33.85 -11.27 22.39
C GLN A 191 -34.18 -12.34 23.43
N TYR A 192 -33.16 -12.95 24.03
CA TYR A 192 -33.32 -13.90 25.12
C TYR A 192 -33.94 -13.23 26.36
N LYS A 193 -33.43 -12.07 26.75
CA LYS A 193 -33.93 -11.28 27.90
C LYS A 193 -35.34 -10.71 27.70
N ILE A 194 -35.87 -10.65 26.47
CA ILE A 194 -37.30 -10.34 26.23
C ILE A 194 -38.21 -11.48 26.71
N VAL A 195 -37.74 -12.73 26.69
CA VAL A 195 -38.54 -13.93 27.03
C VAL A 195 -38.24 -14.48 28.42
N LYS A 196 -36.98 -14.39 28.88
CA LYS A 196 -36.57 -14.66 30.26
C LYS A 196 -35.77 -13.46 30.81
N PRO A 197 -36.44 -12.42 31.37
CA PRO A 197 -35.76 -11.22 31.88
C PRO A 197 -34.73 -11.50 32.98
N ASP A 198 -35.00 -12.51 33.82
CA ASP A 198 -34.15 -12.88 34.97
C ASP A 198 -33.00 -13.86 34.59
N ALA A 199 -32.72 -14.05 33.31
CA ALA A 199 -31.68 -14.97 32.84
C ALA A 199 -30.26 -14.47 33.18
N THR A 200 -29.42 -15.36 33.71
CA THR A 200 -28.00 -15.03 33.96
C THR A 200 -27.19 -15.06 32.67
N GLN A 201 -26.00 -14.44 32.68
CA GLN A 201 -25.15 -14.44 31.50
C GLN A 201 -24.64 -15.84 31.14
N GLU A 202 -24.38 -16.70 32.14
CA GLU A 202 -24.01 -18.10 31.90
C GLU A 202 -25.14 -18.89 31.24
N GLU A 203 -26.40 -18.71 31.67
CA GLU A 203 -27.55 -19.37 31.04
C GLU A 203 -27.69 -18.96 29.56
N ILE A 204 -27.54 -17.68 29.25
CA ILE A 204 -27.66 -17.17 27.88
C ILE A 204 -26.50 -17.67 27.01
N ASN A 205 -25.27 -17.66 27.53
CA ASN A 205 -24.12 -18.20 26.81
C ASN A 205 -24.27 -19.71 26.55
N ALA A 206 -24.69 -20.48 27.55
CA ALA A 206 -24.95 -21.91 27.41
C ALA A 206 -26.07 -22.20 26.38
N ALA A 207 -27.13 -21.40 26.36
CA ALA A 207 -28.20 -21.51 25.36
C ALA A 207 -27.72 -21.13 23.94
N MET A 208 -26.80 -20.18 23.81
CA MET A 208 -26.18 -19.80 22.53
C MET A 208 -25.16 -20.83 22.02
N GLU A 209 -24.45 -21.53 22.91
CA GLU A 209 -23.38 -22.47 22.54
C GLU A 209 -23.88 -23.91 22.35
N SER A 210 -24.85 -24.36 23.14
CA SER A 210 -25.37 -25.74 23.06
C SER A 210 -26.34 -25.99 21.89
N GLY A 211 -26.95 -24.93 21.35
CA GLY A 211 -28.07 -25.05 20.40
C GLY A 211 -29.37 -25.64 21.02
N ASP A 212 -29.34 -26.05 22.29
CA ASP A 212 -30.46 -26.68 23.03
C ASP A 212 -31.34 -25.63 23.73
N SER A 213 -31.25 -24.38 23.28
CA SER A 213 -32.11 -23.24 23.67
C SER A 213 -33.60 -23.55 23.54
N LYS A 214 -33.94 -24.54 22.71
CA LYS A 214 -35.28 -25.11 22.55
C LYS A 214 -35.92 -25.54 23.88
N LYS A 215 -35.22 -26.30 24.73
CA LYS A 215 -35.81 -26.81 25.99
C LYS A 215 -36.14 -25.68 26.97
N ILE A 216 -35.23 -24.71 27.09
CA ILE A 216 -35.39 -23.58 28.00
C ILE A 216 -36.55 -22.68 27.54
N PHE A 217 -36.71 -22.50 26.22
CA PHE A 217 -37.85 -21.79 25.67
C PHE A 217 -39.16 -22.59 25.75
N GLU A 218 -39.16 -23.89 25.47
CA GLU A 218 -40.36 -24.74 25.56
C GLU A 218 -40.97 -24.72 26.97
N GLU A 219 -40.13 -24.75 28.02
CA GLU A 219 -40.57 -24.57 29.41
C GLU A 219 -41.14 -23.16 29.66
N GLN A 220 -40.44 -22.10 29.26
CA GLN A 220 -40.89 -20.72 29.47
C GLN A 220 -42.15 -20.36 28.65
N ILE A 221 -42.32 -20.96 27.48
CA ILE A 221 -43.50 -20.85 26.61
C ILE A 221 -44.74 -21.45 27.29
N LEU A 222 -44.60 -22.57 27.99
CA LEU A 222 -45.69 -23.21 28.74
C LEU A 222 -46.17 -22.37 29.93
N TYR A 223 -45.27 -21.66 30.61
CA TYR A 223 -45.60 -20.84 31.78
C TYR A 223 -46.04 -19.40 31.45
N THR A 224 -45.85 -18.91 30.23
CA THR A 224 -46.05 -17.49 29.89
C THR A 224 -47.12 -17.29 28.82
N HIS A 225 -48.03 -16.32 28.99
CA HIS A 225 -49.03 -15.94 27.97
C HIS A 225 -48.43 -15.39 26.65
N LEU A 226 -47.10 -15.27 26.54
CA LEU A 226 -46.37 -14.75 25.39
C LEU A 226 -46.04 -15.83 24.33
N HIS A 227 -46.84 -16.89 24.25
CA HIS A 227 -46.62 -18.09 23.43
C HIS A 227 -46.15 -17.80 21.98
N THR A 228 -46.70 -16.78 21.32
CA THR A 228 -46.31 -16.36 19.97
C THR A 228 -44.98 -15.59 19.92
N GLN A 229 -44.73 -14.68 20.87
CA GLN A 229 -43.47 -13.92 20.93
C GLN A 229 -42.31 -14.83 21.30
N ALA A 230 -42.50 -15.70 22.28
CA ALA A 230 -41.49 -16.64 22.72
C ALA A 230 -41.17 -17.68 21.64
N LYS A 231 -42.16 -18.17 20.87
CA LYS A 231 -41.90 -18.99 19.69
C LYS A 231 -41.09 -18.24 18.62
N ASN A 232 -41.51 -17.03 18.24
CA ASN A 232 -40.80 -16.24 17.22
C ASN A 232 -39.35 -15.91 17.64
N ALA A 233 -39.12 -15.66 18.94
CA ALA A 233 -37.78 -15.44 19.48
C ALA A 233 -36.94 -16.73 19.49
N LEU A 234 -37.55 -17.90 19.78
CA LEU A 234 -36.86 -19.19 19.65
C LEU A 234 -36.46 -19.51 18.21
N ASP A 235 -37.40 -19.40 17.26
CA ASP A 235 -37.16 -19.65 15.84
C ASP A 235 -36.02 -18.72 15.34
N TYR A 236 -36.06 -17.44 15.71
CA TYR A 236 -34.97 -16.48 15.46
C TYR A 236 -33.65 -16.96 16.08
N ILE A 237 -33.59 -17.26 17.39
CA ILE A 237 -32.35 -17.69 18.06
C ILE A 237 -31.75 -18.94 17.41
N GLN A 238 -32.59 -19.89 16.98
CA GLN A 238 -32.13 -21.13 16.34
C GLN A 238 -31.53 -20.86 14.95
N ASP A 239 -32.14 -19.99 14.13
CA ASP A 239 -31.55 -19.57 12.86
C ASP A 239 -30.21 -18.85 13.08
N ARG A 240 -30.17 -17.87 14.00
CA ARG A 240 -28.95 -17.11 14.35
C ARG A 240 -27.83 -17.99 14.92
N HIS A 241 -28.13 -19.09 15.62
CA HIS A 241 -27.11 -20.02 16.10
C HIS A 241 -26.35 -20.68 14.93
N ASN A 242 -27.06 -21.10 13.88
CA ASN A 242 -26.42 -21.66 12.68
C ASN A 242 -25.50 -20.65 11.98
N ASP A 243 -25.87 -19.37 11.99
CA ASP A 243 -25.07 -18.31 11.38
C ASP A 243 -23.82 -17.98 12.22
N ILE A 244 -23.90 -18.05 13.56
CA ILE A 244 -22.71 -18.01 14.43
C ILE A 244 -21.76 -19.17 14.10
N LEU A 245 -22.26 -20.40 13.94
CA LEU A 245 -21.40 -21.55 13.65
C LEU A 245 -20.64 -21.39 12.31
N LYS A 246 -21.32 -20.89 11.26
CA LYS A 246 -20.67 -20.57 9.97
C LYS A 246 -19.63 -19.47 10.10
N LEU A 247 -19.92 -18.42 10.88
CA LEU A 247 -18.98 -17.34 11.15
C LEU A 247 -17.76 -17.85 11.93
N GLU A 248 -17.95 -18.70 12.93
CA GLU A 248 -16.86 -19.33 13.69
C GLU A 248 -16.01 -20.25 12.80
N GLN A 249 -16.62 -21.03 11.90
CA GLN A 249 -15.89 -21.79 10.88
C GLN A 249 -15.07 -20.85 9.97
N SER A 250 -15.66 -19.75 9.48
CA SER A 250 -14.97 -18.78 8.63
C SER A 250 -13.76 -18.13 9.34
N ILE A 251 -13.91 -17.78 10.63
CA ILE A 251 -12.81 -17.28 11.47
C ILE A 251 -11.71 -18.34 11.62
N ALA A 252 -12.07 -19.61 11.83
CA ALA A 252 -11.12 -20.71 11.97
C ALA A 252 -10.34 -20.99 10.66
N GLU A 253 -11.02 -20.96 9.51
CA GLU A 253 -10.39 -21.08 8.18
C GLU A 253 -9.35 -19.97 7.93
N LEU A 254 -9.71 -18.72 8.23
CA LEU A 254 -8.79 -17.58 8.12
C LEU A 254 -7.64 -17.67 9.13
N HIS A 255 -7.90 -18.15 10.35
CA HIS A 255 -6.85 -18.34 11.34
C HIS A 255 -5.84 -19.41 10.89
N GLN A 256 -6.29 -20.50 10.26
CA GLN A 256 -5.38 -21.48 9.69
C GLN A 256 -4.53 -20.87 8.56
N LEU A 257 -5.14 -20.09 7.65
CA LEU A 257 -4.39 -19.36 6.63
C LEU A 257 -3.36 -18.39 7.25
N PHE A 258 -3.69 -17.73 8.35
CA PHE A 258 -2.79 -16.85 9.08
C PHE A 258 -1.60 -17.60 9.69
N LEU A 259 -1.82 -18.77 10.30
CA LEU A 259 -0.76 -19.63 10.84
C LEU A 259 0.17 -20.13 9.72
N ASP A 260 -0.38 -20.54 8.58
CA ASP A 260 0.41 -20.93 7.41
C ASP A 260 1.30 -19.77 6.90
N MET A 261 0.82 -18.54 6.98
CA MET A 261 1.59 -17.34 6.60
C MET A 261 2.63 -16.92 7.63
N ALA A 262 2.53 -17.35 8.90
CA ALA A 262 3.50 -17.00 9.93
C ALA A 262 4.91 -17.50 9.55
N VAL A 263 5.03 -18.71 9.02
CA VAL A 263 6.29 -19.31 8.50
C VAL A 263 6.90 -18.46 7.36
N LEU A 264 6.05 -17.93 6.49
CA LEU A 264 6.47 -17.06 5.39
C LEU A 264 6.97 -15.71 5.90
N VAL A 265 6.30 -15.09 6.89
CA VAL A 265 6.71 -13.79 7.45
C VAL A 265 7.96 -13.92 8.32
N GLU A 266 8.05 -14.95 9.16
CA GLU A 266 9.18 -15.17 10.07
C GLU A 266 10.51 -15.35 9.32
N THR A 267 10.48 -16.07 8.19
CA THR A 267 11.65 -16.23 7.30
C THR A 267 12.07 -14.96 6.53
N GLN A 268 11.27 -13.88 6.58
CA GLN A 268 11.51 -12.64 5.81
C GLN A 268 11.92 -11.44 6.70
N GLY A 269 11.90 -11.58 8.03
CA GLY A 269 12.07 -10.47 8.97
C GLY A 269 13.43 -9.73 8.89
N GLU A 270 14.48 -10.39 8.41
CA GLU A 270 15.83 -9.81 8.33
C GLU A 270 16.06 -8.96 7.06
N LEU A 271 15.29 -9.18 5.98
CA LEU A 271 15.49 -8.48 4.70
C LEU A 271 14.98 -7.04 4.71
N LEU A 272 14.08 -6.68 5.63
CA LEU A 272 13.35 -5.40 5.61
C LEU A 272 14.26 -4.19 5.90
N ASN A 273 15.29 -4.37 6.74
CA ASN A 273 16.34 -3.36 6.98
C ASN A 273 17.10 -2.98 5.68
N GLN A 274 17.08 -3.84 4.66
CA GLN A 274 17.64 -3.50 3.35
C GLN A 274 16.69 -2.65 2.48
N ILE A 275 15.39 -2.55 2.78
CA ILE A 275 14.47 -1.72 1.98
C ILE A 275 14.75 -0.24 2.22
N GLU A 276 14.85 0.19 3.48
CA GLU A 276 15.23 1.57 3.83
C GLU A 276 16.61 1.92 3.24
N ALA A 277 17.62 1.07 3.45
CA ALA A 277 18.97 1.26 2.94
C ALA A 277 19.08 1.29 1.40
N ASN A 278 18.28 0.49 0.67
CA ASN A 278 18.31 0.49 -0.80
C ASN A 278 17.51 1.64 -1.43
N VAL A 279 16.44 2.11 -0.78
CA VAL A 279 15.73 3.32 -1.22
C VAL A 279 16.62 4.55 -1.00
N GLU A 280 17.28 4.65 0.15
CA GLU A 280 18.29 5.68 0.43
C GLU A 280 19.42 5.65 -0.61
N SER A 281 20.00 4.47 -0.88
CA SER A 281 21.02 4.31 -1.93
C SER A 281 20.52 4.70 -3.33
N THR A 282 19.27 4.41 -3.68
CA THR A 282 18.71 4.77 -5.00
C THR A 282 18.52 6.29 -5.16
N VAL A 283 18.09 6.97 -4.09
CA VAL A 283 18.02 8.45 -4.05
C VAL A 283 19.41 9.07 -4.17
N LEU A 284 20.41 8.52 -3.48
CA LEU A 284 21.81 8.97 -3.55
C LEU A 284 22.39 8.78 -4.96
N ASN A 285 22.25 7.59 -5.55
CA ASN A 285 22.77 7.27 -6.89
C ASN A 285 22.10 8.12 -7.98
N THR A 286 20.80 8.42 -7.85
CA THR A 286 20.08 9.30 -8.78
C THR A 286 20.61 10.74 -8.70
N LYS A 287 20.85 11.24 -7.49
CA LYS A 287 21.43 12.57 -7.28
C LYS A 287 22.85 12.67 -7.85
N GLU A 288 23.69 11.68 -7.59
CA GLU A 288 25.05 11.61 -8.14
C GLU A 288 25.04 11.49 -9.67
N GLY A 289 24.10 10.73 -10.25
CA GLY A 289 23.90 10.64 -11.70
C GLY A 289 23.54 11.99 -12.35
N VAL A 290 22.67 12.77 -11.70
CA VAL A 290 22.31 14.14 -12.15
C VAL A 290 23.51 15.09 -12.05
N GLU A 291 24.29 15.04 -10.97
CA GLU A 291 25.50 15.86 -10.80
C GLU A 291 26.58 15.50 -11.84
N ASN A 292 26.80 14.20 -12.09
CA ASN A 292 27.73 13.71 -13.12
C ASN A 292 27.29 14.09 -14.54
N LEU A 293 26.00 14.03 -14.87
CA LEU A 293 25.47 14.53 -16.14
C LEU A 293 25.67 16.04 -16.31
N ALA A 294 25.46 16.83 -15.25
CA ALA A 294 25.70 18.27 -15.26
C ALA A 294 27.18 18.63 -15.46
N GLU A 295 28.09 17.91 -14.78
CA GLU A 295 29.55 18.00 -14.95
C GLU A 295 29.96 17.63 -16.39
N ALA A 296 29.51 16.48 -16.90
CA ALA A 296 29.80 16.04 -18.27
C ALA A 296 29.35 17.08 -19.30
N ASN A 297 28.12 17.59 -19.20
CA ASN A 297 27.59 18.59 -20.12
C ASN A 297 28.37 19.92 -20.03
N ARG A 298 28.84 20.31 -18.83
CA ARG A 298 29.77 21.44 -18.61
C ARG A 298 31.13 21.21 -19.27
N LEU A 299 31.67 19.99 -19.22
CA LEU A 299 32.92 19.61 -19.88
C LEU A 299 32.77 19.59 -21.40
N HIS A 300 31.70 19.02 -21.96
CA HIS A 300 31.41 19.04 -23.40
C HIS A 300 31.28 20.47 -23.95
N LYS A 301 30.59 21.38 -23.23
CA LYS A 301 30.51 22.81 -23.60
C LYS A 301 31.89 23.50 -23.61
N LYS A 302 32.79 23.16 -22.68
CA LYS A 302 34.18 23.67 -22.68
C LYS A 302 35.02 23.06 -23.81
N SER A 303 34.87 21.77 -24.10
CA SER A 303 35.60 21.05 -25.15
C SER A 303 35.24 21.55 -26.55
N ARG A 304 33.96 21.85 -26.84
CA ARG A 304 33.55 22.48 -28.10
C ARG A 304 34.28 23.81 -28.35
N LYS A 305 34.42 24.68 -27.34
CA LYS A 305 35.18 25.94 -27.46
C LYS A 305 36.67 25.71 -27.76
N LYS A 306 37.29 24.70 -27.14
CA LYS A 306 38.68 24.32 -27.43
C LYS A 306 38.85 23.78 -28.86
N LEU A 307 37.89 23.00 -29.35
CA LEU A 307 37.90 22.46 -30.72
C LEU A 307 37.83 23.59 -31.77
N PHE A 308 36.96 24.59 -31.58
CA PHE A 308 36.90 25.76 -32.47
C PHE A 308 38.22 26.56 -32.48
N ILE A 309 38.85 26.76 -31.32
CA ILE A 309 40.16 27.44 -31.24
C ILE A 309 41.24 26.65 -32.00
N LEU A 310 41.28 25.32 -31.83
CA LEU A 310 42.22 24.45 -32.54
C LEU A 310 41.98 24.49 -34.07
N LEU A 311 40.72 24.46 -34.50
CA LEU A 311 40.34 24.54 -35.92
C LEU A 311 40.80 25.87 -36.55
N ILE A 312 40.61 27.00 -35.86
CA ILE A 312 41.09 28.32 -36.30
C ILE A 312 42.63 28.33 -36.45
N ILE A 313 43.37 27.74 -35.50
CA ILE A 313 44.83 27.63 -35.57
C ILE A 313 45.27 26.81 -36.80
N VAL A 314 44.60 25.69 -37.08
CA VAL A 314 44.88 24.86 -38.27
C VAL A 314 44.64 25.63 -39.57
N ILE A 315 43.55 26.40 -39.67
CA ILE A 315 43.28 27.25 -40.84
C ILE A 315 44.38 28.31 -41.01
N ILE A 316 44.80 28.99 -39.93
CA ILE A 316 45.86 30.00 -40.00
C ILE A 316 47.18 29.39 -40.50
N VAL A 317 47.56 28.21 -40.01
CA VAL A 317 48.76 27.49 -40.48
C VAL A 317 48.64 27.11 -41.96
N LEU A 318 47.48 26.60 -42.40
CA LEU A 318 47.24 26.30 -43.82
C LEU A 318 47.39 27.53 -44.71
N VAL A 319 46.79 28.67 -44.34
CA VAL A 319 46.92 29.92 -45.10
C VAL A 319 48.38 30.41 -45.12
N ALA A 320 49.08 30.36 -43.99
CA ALA A 320 50.48 30.77 -43.89
C ALA A 320 51.43 29.93 -44.76
N VAL A 321 51.12 28.66 -45.00
CA VAL A 321 51.89 27.79 -45.92
C VAL A 321 51.45 27.95 -47.37
N LEU A 322 50.14 28.05 -47.64
CA LEU A 322 49.61 28.08 -49.00
C LEU A 322 49.88 29.42 -49.72
N VAL A 323 49.80 30.56 -49.03
CA VAL A 323 50.02 31.89 -49.65
C VAL A 323 51.43 32.07 -50.24
N PRO A 324 52.55 31.74 -49.55
CA PRO A 324 53.88 31.83 -50.16
C PRO A 324 54.09 30.82 -51.29
N VAL A 325 53.47 29.63 -51.23
CA VAL A 325 53.52 28.66 -52.34
C VAL A 325 52.75 29.19 -53.56
N LEU A 326 51.53 29.72 -53.38
CA LEU A 326 50.75 30.28 -54.49
C LEU A 326 51.46 31.49 -55.13
N THR A 327 52.00 32.40 -54.32
CA THR A 327 52.69 33.60 -54.81
C THR A 327 54.04 33.30 -55.45
N THR A 328 54.71 32.19 -55.13
CA THR A 328 55.92 31.75 -55.86
C THR A 328 55.59 31.01 -57.16
N VAL A 329 54.47 30.31 -57.24
CA VAL A 329 53.99 29.65 -58.47
C VAL A 329 53.40 30.66 -59.47
N LEU A 330 52.64 31.66 -59.01
CA LEU A 330 51.99 32.68 -59.85
C LEU A 330 52.95 33.78 -60.38
N LYS A 331 54.20 33.81 -59.92
CA LYS A 331 55.20 34.83 -60.28
C LYS A 331 56.31 34.28 -61.18
N LYS A 332 56.03 33.16 -61.85
CA LYS A 332 56.94 32.38 -62.69
C LYS A 332 56.30 32.13 -64.06
#